data_AF-A0A1A7C5W4-F1
#
_entry.id   AF-A0A1A7C5W4-F1
#
_cell.length_a   1.000
_cell.length_b   1.000
_cell.length_c   1.000
_cell.angle_alpha   90.00
_cell.angle_beta   90.00
_cell.angle_gamma   90.00
#
_symmetry.space_group_name_H-M   'P 1'
#
loop_
_entity.id
_entity.type
_entity.pdbx_description
1 polymer ?
#
loop_
_entity_poly.entity_id
_entity_poly.type
_entity_poly.pdbx_seq_one_letter_code
_entity_poly.pdbx_strand_id
1 'polypeptide(L)'
;MSRLSCLFALCLLLGGCATRADRLPATQQVLALADDAQVLQAFGELALRHRDSYERLRPYLDEQQDASEKLLDRQRRAMHADVALIELGVAQYLQGLGQLARQDRFAFTSEINAAGVAIRAWPATGIDDRAVTAYTILLRLLARMQGEAGQRQLLGQLMRDGDPALQTLVSTLTGLLRLYDKAGDNERDIVLGLLETDIAFADTPAQRLLAVLAKTVQQSKIDEYRLYGLRHTLAQRQLAALALEHARLASLGELP
;
A
#
# COMPACT_ATOMS: atom_id res chain seq x y z
N MET A 1 30.75 44.40 47.79
CA MET A 1 30.64 43.05 47.18
C MET A 1 29.20 42.53 47.07
N SER A 2 28.15 43.33 47.35
CA SER A 2 26.75 42.84 47.40
C SER A 2 25.92 43.05 46.12
N ARG A 3 26.44 43.75 45.09
CA ARG A 3 25.67 44.08 43.88
C ARG A 3 25.89 43.13 42.70
N LEU A 4 27.00 42.38 42.69
CA LEU A 4 27.29 41.39 41.64
C LEU A 4 26.55 40.05 41.85
N SER A 5 26.22 39.67 43.08
CA SER A 5 25.46 38.43 43.35
C SER A 5 23.99 38.50 42.92
N CYS A 6 23.37 39.70 42.89
CA CYS A 6 21.99 39.83 42.40
C CYS A 6 21.86 39.72 40.88
N LEU A 7 22.88 40.10 40.10
CA LEU A 7 22.84 39.94 38.65
C LEU A 7 23.02 38.47 38.21
N PHE A 8 23.80 37.68 38.96
CA PHE A 8 24.02 36.27 38.63
C PHE A 8 22.79 35.39 38.93
N ALA A 9 22.03 35.73 39.97
CA ALA A 9 20.79 35.03 40.31
C ALA A 9 19.65 35.30 39.31
N LEU A 10 19.64 36.47 38.66
CA LEU A 10 18.62 36.83 37.67
C LEU A 10 18.85 36.16 36.31
N CYS A 11 20.11 35.89 35.94
CA CYS A 11 20.44 35.14 34.71
C CYS A 11 20.12 33.64 34.81
N LEU A 12 20.15 33.05 36.01
CA LEU A 12 19.80 31.64 36.23
C LEU A 12 18.29 31.36 36.20
N LEU A 13 17.45 32.39 36.35
CA LEU A 13 15.98 32.28 36.24
C LEU A 13 15.46 32.49 34.80
N LEU A 14 16.30 32.94 33.88
CA LEU A 14 15.95 33.12 32.46
C LEU A 14 16.36 31.94 31.56
N GLY A 15 17.07 30.94 32.10
CA GLY A 15 17.45 29.72 31.37
C GLY A 15 16.41 28.61 31.36
N GLY A 16 15.25 28.78 32.01
CA GLY A 16 14.26 27.71 32.23
C GLY A 16 13.05 27.69 31.29
N CYS A 17 12.89 28.66 30.39
CA CYS A 17 11.64 28.88 29.63
C CYS A 17 11.82 28.94 28.11
N ALA A 18 12.83 28.28 27.54
CA ALA A 18 13.01 28.24 26.09
C ALA A 18 13.43 26.85 25.61
N THR A 19 12.49 25.89 25.69
CA THR A 19 12.21 24.86 24.67
C THR A 19 11.12 23.93 25.18
N ARG A 20 9.88 24.43 25.31
CA ARG A 20 8.77 23.58 24.86
C ARG A 20 8.88 23.59 23.35
N ALA A 21 9.70 22.70 22.80
CA ALA A 21 9.67 22.41 21.38
C ALA A 21 8.22 22.03 21.06
N ASP A 22 7.59 22.87 20.23
CA ASP A 22 6.32 22.62 19.58
C ASP A 22 6.29 21.18 19.11
N ARG A 23 5.48 20.35 19.78
CA ARG A 23 5.17 18.98 19.37
C ARG A 23 4.17 19.01 18.23
N LEU A 24 4.58 19.61 17.11
CA LEU A 24 4.09 19.20 15.79
C LEU A 24 4.69 17.81 15.49
N PRO A 25 4.13 17.01 14.55
CA PRO A 25 4.76 15.75 14.18
C PRO A 25 6.23 16.04 13.88
N ALA A 26 7.15 15.38 14.60
CA ALA A 26 8.57 15.64 14.44
C ALA A 26 8.86 15.43 12.95
N THR A 27 9.27 16.48 12.25
CA THR A 27 9.37 16.52 10.78
C THR A 27 10.04 15.27 10.22
N GLN A 28 11.04 14.74 10.93
CA GLN A 28 11.73 13.49 10.64
C GLN A 28 10.82 12.25 10.55
N GLN A 29 9.79 12.13 11.38
CA GLN A 29 8.83 11.01 11.36
C GLN A 29 7.92 11.08 10.14
N VAL A 30 7.51 12.29 9.74
CA VAL A 30 6.75 12.49 8.50
C VAL A 30 7.60 12.15 7.28
N LEU A 31 8.89 12.52 7.29
CA LEU A 31 9.83 12.12 6.25
C LEU A 31 10.01 10.61 6.19
N ALA A 32 10.19 9.94 7.34
CA ALA A 32 10.31 8.50 7.40
C ALA A 32 9.06 7.78 6.87
N LEU A 33 7.86 8.29 7.18
CA LEU A 33 6.61 7.77 6.64
C LEU A 33 6.51 7.98 5.12
N ALA A 34 6.92 9.15 4.63
CA ALA A 34 6.88 9.48 3.20
C ALA A 34 7.90 8.71 2.37
N ASP A 35 9.06 8.38 2.96
CA ASP A 35 10.14 7.64 2.32
C ASP A 35 9.90 6.11 2.34
N ASP A 36 8.86 5.61 3.03
CA ASP A 36 8.48 4.19 3.08
C ASP A 36 7.73 3.72 1.80
N ALA A 37 8.32 4.02 0.65
CA ALA A 37 7.80 3.64 -0.67
C ALA A 37 7.77 2.11 -0.88
N GLN A 38 8.51 1.35 -0.07
CA GLN A 38 8.58 -0.11 -0.18
C GLN A 38 7.25 -0.80 0.11
N VAL A 39 6.41 -0.22 0.98
CA VAL A 39 5.09 -0.77 1.31
C VAL A 39 4.19 -0.85 0.09
N LEU A 40 4.10 0.25 -0.67
CA LEU A 40 3.24 0.32 -1.85
C LEU A 40 3.83 -0.48 -3.01
N GLN A 41 5.16 -0.48 -3.18
CA GLN A 41 5.81 -1.33 -4.17
C GLN A 41 5.48 -2.83 -3.98
N ALA A 42 5.59 -3.34 -2.74
CA ALA A 42 5.28 -4.73 -2.45
C ALA A 42 3.81 -5.06 -2.73
N PHE A 43 2.89 -4.14 -2.45
CA PHE A 43 1.49 -4.27 -2.83
C PHE A 43 1.33 -4.34 -4.36
N GLY A 44 1.93 -3.41 -5.10
CA GLY A 44 1.84 -3.34 -6.56
C GLY A 44 2.33 -4.61 -7.26
N GLU A 45 3.42 -5.21 -6.77
CA GLU A 45 3.91 -6.51 -7.28
C GLU A 45 2.89 -7.64 -7.10
N LEU A 46 2.21 -7.69 -5.95
CA LEU A 46 1.17 -8.68 -5.68
C LEU A 46 -0.10 -8.42 -6.48
N ALA A 47 -0.47 -7.15 -6.69
CA ALA A 47 -1.58 -6.75 -7.54
C ALA A 47 -1.35 -7.14 -9.00
N LEU A 48 -0.13 -6.92 -9.52
CA LEU A 48 0.28 -7.35 -10.86
C LEU A 48 0.24 -8.87 -11.00
N ARG A 49 0.78 -9.60 -10.01
CA ARG A 49 0.69 -11.06 -10.00
C ARG A 49 -0.77 -11.52 -10.06
N HIS A 50 -1.65 -10.92 -9.26
CA HIS A 50 -3.07 -11.26 -9.28
C HIS A 50 -3.72 -10.95 -10.63
N ARG A 51 -3.44 -9.77 -11.21
CA ARG A 51 -3.92 -9.38 -12.55
C ARG A 51 -3.55 -10.42 -13.61
N ASP A 52 -2.32 -10.91 -13.59
CA ASP A 52 -1.77 -11.81 -14.60
C ASP A 52 -1.96 -13.30 -14.27
N SER A 53 -2.84 -13.64 -13.33
CA SER A 53 -3.05 -15.03 -12.90
C SER A 53 -3.56 -15.94 -14.01
N TYR A 54 -4.36 -15.42 -14.95
CA TYR A 54 -4.87 -16.20 -16.06
C TYR A 54 -3.75 -16.79 -16.94
N GLU A 55 -2.73 -15.99 -17.28
CA GLU A 55 -1.63 -16.47 -18.13
C GLU A 55 -0.83 -17.59 -17.44
N ARG A 56 -0.71 -17.55 -16.11
CA ARG A 56 -0.06 -18.60 -15.33
C ARG A 56 -0.93 -19.84 -15.17
N LEU A 57 -2.24 -19.66 -15.03
CA LEU A 57 -3.20 -20.75 -14.87
C LEU A 57 -3.47 -21.51 -16.16
N ARG A 58 -3.47 -20.80 -17.30
CA ARG A 58 -3.88 -21.33 -18.61
C ARG A 58 -3.33 -22.72 -18.97
N PRO A 59 -2.06 -23.09 -18.70
CA PRO A 59 -1.55 -24.43 -18.99
C PRO A 59 -2.20 -25.56 -18.18
N TYR A 60 -2.90 -25.22 -17.10
CA TYR A 60 -3.45 -26.14 -16.11
C TYR A 60 -4.98 -26.17 -16.10
N LEU A 61 -5.63 -25.47 -17.04
CA LEU A 61 -7.09 -25.38 -17.13
C LEU A 61 -7.62 -26.33 -18.20
N ASP A 62 -8.75 -26.97 -17.91
CA ASP A 62 -9.60 -27.59 -18.94
C ASP A 62 -10.37 -26.52 -19.74
N GLU A 63 -11.06 -26.93 -20.82
CA GLU A 63 -11.77 -25.99 -21.70
C GLU A 63 -12.87 -25.19 -20.99
N GLN A 64 -13.57 -25.79 -20.03
CA GLN A 64 -14.64 -25.13 -19.29
C GLN A 64 -14.07 -24.13 -18.28
N GLN A 65 -13.01 -24.52 -17.57
CA GLN A 65 -12.27 -23.67 -16.64
C GLN A 65 -11.63 -22.49 -17.37
N ASP A 66 -11.03 -22.71 -18.54
CA ASP A 66 -10.43 -21.66 -19.37
C ASP A 66 -11.47 -20.61 -19.81
N ALA A 67 -12.65 -21.05 -20.25
CA ALA A 67 -13.73 -20.13 -20.60
C ALA A 67 -14.19 -19.27 -19.41
N SER A 68 -14.29 -19.88 -18.22
CA SER A 68 -14.64 -19.16 -16.98
C SER A 68 -13.55 -18.17 -16.55
N GLU A 69 -12.29 -18.60 -16.53
CA GLU A 69 -11.16 -17.77 -16.11
C GLU A 69 -10.90 -16.60 -17.06
N LYS A 70 -11.18 -16.73 -18.37
CA LYS A 70 -11.14 -15.60 -19.31
C LYS A 70 -12.11 -14.48 -18.92
N LEU A 71 -13.28 -14.81 -18.38
CA LEU A 71 -14.24 -13.80 -17.92
C LEU A 71 -13.74 -13.11 -16.66
N LEU A 72 -13.20 -13.87 -15.72
CA LEU A 72 -12.60 -13.34 -14.49
C LEU A 72 -11.37 -12.48 -14.79
N ASP A 73 -10.55 -12.86 -15.77
CA ASP A 73 -9.37 -12.10 -16.20
C ASP A 73 -9.73 -10.69 -16.66
N ARG A 74 -10.78 -10.56 -17.48
CA ARG A 74 -11.27 -9.24 -17.92
C ARG A 74 -11.68 -8.38 -16.74
N GLN A 75 -12.35 -8.97 -15.73
CA GLN A 75 -12.73 -8.25 -14.51
C GLN A 75 -11.49 -7.85 -13.69
N ARG A 76 -10.53 -8.77 -13.49
CA ARG A 76 -9.27 -8.49 -12.78
C ARG A 76 -8.50 -7.35 -13.43
N ARG A 77 -8.33 -7.37 -14.75
CA ARG A 77 -7.63 -6.30 -15.50
C ARG A 77 -8.34 -4.95 -15.42
N ALA A 78 -9.67 -4.95 -15.54
CA ALA A 78 -10.46 -3.73 -15.43
C ALA A 78 -10.38 -3.13 -14.01
N MET A 79 -10.45 -3.97 -12.97
CA MET A 79 -10.29 -3.55 -11.58
C MET A 79 -8.87 -3.05 -11.28
N HIS A 80 -7.85 -3.73 -11.81
CA HIS A 80 -6.45 -3.36 -11.59
C HIS A 80 -6.15 -1.91 -12.01
N ALA A 81 -6.80 -1.40 -13.07
CA ALA A 81 -6.65 0.00 -13.46
C ALA A 81 -7.12 0.97 -12.37
N ASP A 82 -8.26 0.68 -11.73
CA ASP A 82 -8.80 1.47 -10.62
C ASP A 82 -7.93 1.31 -9.34
N VAL A 83 -7.42 0.10 -9.07
CA VAL A 83 -6.50 -0.16 -7.94
C VAL A 83 -5.19 0.60 -8.07
N ALA A 84 -4.60 0.65 -9.26
CA ALA A 84 -3.37 1.38 -9.51
C ALA A 84 -3.54 2.90 -9.24
N LEU A 85 -4.72 3.44 -9.51
CA LEU A 85 -5.04 4.84 -9.17
C LEU A 85 -5.14 5.05 -7.65
N ILE A 86 -5.73 4.10 -6.91
CA ILE A 86 -5.75 4.16 -5.44
C ILE A 86 -4.32 4.17 -4.89
N GLU A 87 -3.47 3.23 -5.35
CA GLU A 87 -2.07 3.14 -4.93
C GLU A 87 -1.30 4.42 -5.23
N LEU A 88 -1.44 4.95 -6.46
CA LEU A 88 -0.81 6.21 -6.87
C LEU A 88 -1.29 7.39 -6.01
N GLY A 89 -2.59 7.49 -5.73
CA GLY A 89 -3.14 8.51 -4.85
C GLY A 89 -2.51 8.47 -3.47
N VAL A 90 -2.51 7.29 -2.83
CA VAL A 90 -1.89 7.10 -1.51
C VAL A 90 -0.40 7.47 -1.54
N ALA A 91 0.35 7.00 -2.54
CA ALA A 91 1.76 7.31 -2.71
C ALA A 91 2.01 8.82 -2.80
N GLN A 92 1.25 9.51 -3.65
CA GLN A 92 1.40 10.95 -3.85
C GLN A 92 1.02 11.75 -2.61
N TYR A 93 0.02 11.31 -1.86
CA TYR A 93 -0.35 11.95 -0.60
C TYR A 93 0.80 11.89 0.41
N LEU A 94 1.39 10.72 0.61
CA LEU A 94 2.53 10.55 1.51
C LEU A 94 3.74 11.36 1.04
N GLN A 95 4.04 11.34 -0.27
CA GLN A 95 5.10 12.16 -0.85
C GLN A 95 4.85 13.66 -0.67
N GLY A 96 3.61 14.12 -0.83
CA GLY A 96 3.22 15.50 -0.61
C GLY A 96 3.40 15.95 0.83
N LEU A 97 3.00 15.11 1.80
CA LEU A 97 3.31 15.34 3.21
C LEU A 97 4.82 15.43 3.46
N GLY A 98 5.60 14.53 2.84
CA GLY A 98 7.06 14.55 2.92
C GLY A 98 7.69 15.83 2.37
N GLN A 99 7.22 16.32 1.22
CA GLN A 99 7.71 17.57 0.62
C GLN A 99 7.35 18.78 1.47
N LEU A 100 6.12 18.85 1.99
CA LEU A 100 5.71 19.90 2.94
C LEU A 100 6.55 19.86 4.23
N ALA A 101 6.90 18.66 4.72
CA ALA A 101 7.80 18.50 5.85
C ALA A 101 9.22 19.01 5.54
N ARG A 102 9.72 18.86 4.30
CA ARG A 102 10.99 19.44 3.84
C ARG A 102 10.93 20.95 3.59
N GLN A 103 9.76 21.57 3.71
CA GLN A 103 9.51 22.97 3.32
C GLN A 103 9.63 23.22 1.81
N ASP A 104 9.53 22.17 1.01
CA ASP A 104 9.57 22.22 -0.45
C ASP A 104 8.17 22.46 -1.04
N ARG A 105 8.12 22.95 -2.28
CA ARG A 105 6.86 23.06 -3.04
C ARG A 105 6.49 21.70 -3.59
N PHE A 106 5.25 21.27 -3.33
CA PHE A 106 4.70 20.07 -3.95
C PHE A 106 4.17 20.37 -5.35
N ALA A 107 4.68 19.63 -6.33
CA ALA A 107 4.17 19.59 -7.70
C ALA A 107 3.66 18.18 -8.01
N PHE A 108 2.43 18.09 -8.51
CA PHE A 108 1.83 16.82 -8.94
C PHE A 108 2.59 16.18 -10.10
N THR A 109 2.49 14.85 -10.20
CA THR A 109 2.74 14.19 -11.49
C THR A 109 1.60 14.52 -12.45
N SER A 110 1.90 14.57 -13.75
CA SER A 110 0.92 14.81 -14.81
C SER A 110 -0.26 13.82 -14.80
N GLU A 111 -0.07 12.63 -14.23
CA GLU A 111 -1.07 11.55 -14.18
C GLU A 111 -2.23 11.88 -13.23
N ILE A 112 -1.95 12.51 -12.08
CA ILE A 112 -3.01 12.98 -11.18
C ILE A 112 -3.52 14.37 -11.58
N ASN A 113 -2.71 15.22 -12.23
CA ASN A 113 -3.16 16.51 -12.78
C ASN A 113 -4.32 16.38 -13.80
N ALA A 114 -4.50 15.21 -14.42
CA ALA A 114 -5.73 14.84 -15.10
C ALA A 114 -6.84 14.50 -14.09
N ALA A 115 -7.04 15.34 -13.06
CA ALA A 115 -7.81 15.17 -11.83
C ALA A 115 -9.35 15.03 -12.01
N GLY A 116 -9.77 14.29 -13.04
CA GLY A 116 -11.13 13.83 -13.30
C GLY A 116 -11.21 12.32 -13.55
N VAL A 117 -10.13 11.54 -13.37
CA VAL A 117 -10.22 10.08 -13.48
C VAL A 117 -10.87 9.52 -12.22
N ALA A 118 -12.20 9.44 -12.25
CA ALA A 118 -12.98 8.73 -11.25
C ALA A 118 -12.59 7.25 -11.24
N ILE A 119 -12.31 6.70 -10.07
CA ILE A 119 -12.24 5.25 -9.91
C ILE A 119 -13.65 4.67 -9.84
N ARG A 120 -13.83 3.47 -10.37
CA ARG A 120 -15.09 2.74 -10.26
C ARG A 120 -15.20 2.02 -8.93
N ALA A 121 -16.44 1.87 -8.44
CA ALA A 121 -16.74 0.92 -7.39
C ALA A 121 -16.69 -0.52 -7.93
N TRP A 122 -16.07 -1.41 -7.16
CA TRP A 122 -16.06 -2.86 -7.29
C TRP A 122 -16.51 -3.51 -5.98
N PRO A 123 -17.82 -3.46 -5.64
CA PRO A 123 -18.30 -3.87 -4.31
C PRO A 123 -17.98 -5.34 -3.98
N ALA A 124 -17.99 -6.21 -4.99
CA ALA A 124 -17.68 -7.63 -4.84
C ALA A 124 -16.21 -7.89 -4.43
N THR A 125 -15.30 -6.93 -4.63
CA THR A 125 -13.88 -7.05 -4.30
C THR A 125 -13.46 -6.17 -3.13
N GLY A 126 -14.38 -5.35 -2.60
CA GLY A 126 -14.15 -4.48 -1.45
C GLY A 126 -13.80 -3.03 -1.79
N ILE A 127 -13.78 -2.64 -3.07
CA ILE A 127 -13.72 -1.23 -3.48
C ILE A 127 -15.16 -0.72 -3.54
N ASP A 128 -15.68 -0.24 -2.43
CA ASP A 128 -17.06 0.27 -2.34
C ASP A 128 -17.10 1.81 -2.49
N ASP A 129 -18.29 2.40 -2.38
CA ASP A 129 -18.47 3.85 -2.47
C ASP A 129 -17.68 4.62 -1.41
N ARG A 130 -17.34 3.98 -0.27
CA ARG A 130 -16.51 4.60 0.77
C ARG A 130 -15.08 4.73 0.28
N ALA A 131 -14.54 3.70 -0.37
CA ALA A 131 -13.21 3.75 -0.99
C ALA A 131 -13.16 4.81 -2.10
N VAL A 132 -14.18 4.88 -2.96
CA VAL A 132 -14.29 5.91 -4.01
C VAL A 132 -14.32 7.33 -3.43
N THR A 133 -15.09 7.51 -2.36
CA THR A 133 -15.19 8.81 -1.66
C THR A 133 -13.87 9.18 -1.00
N ALA A 134 -13.22 8.24 -0.31
CA ALA A 134 -11.93 8.43 0.33
C ALA A 134 -10.85 8.82 -0.68
N TYR A 135 -10.81 8.18 -1.84
CA TYR A 135 -9.91 8.55 -2.94
C TYR A 135 -10.16 9.99 -3.39
N THR A 136 -11.43 10.39 -3.57
CA THR A 136 -11.79 11.75 -3.97
C THR A 136 -11.37 12.80 -2.92
N ILE A 137 -11.52 12.49 -1.63
CA ILE A 137 -11.06 13.36 -0.54
C ILE A 137 -9.55 13.55 -0.61
N LEU A 138 -8.81 12.46 -0.78
CA LEU A 138 -7.35 12.48 -0.87
C LEU A 138 -6.87 13.32 -2.06
N LEU A 139 -7.50 13.21 -3.23
CA LEU A 139 -7.22 14.07 -4.38
C LEU A 139 -7.45 15.56 -4.09
N ARG A 140 -8.51 15.92 -3.37
CA ARG A 140 -8.77 17.31 -2.96
C ARG A 140 -7.71 17.83 -1.99
N LEU A 141 -7.25 16.99 -1.07
CA LEU A 141 -6.18 17.35 -0.13
C LEU A 141 -4.88 17.60 -0.87
N LEU A 142 -4.51 16.71 -1.79
CA LEU A 142 -3.38 16.90 -2.67
C LEU A 142 -3.47 18.23 -3.44
N ALA A 143 -4.65 18.57 -3.98
CA ALA A 143 -4.86 19.82 -4.72
C ALA A 143 -4.60 21.04 -3.83
N ARG A 144 -4.99 20.96 -2.56
CA ARG A 144 -4.74 22.00 -1.55
C ARG A 144 -3.26 22.16 -1.20
N MET A 145 -2.45 21.10 -1.30
CA MET A 145 -1.00 21.17 -1.01
C MET A 145 -0.22 22.08 -1.97
N GLN A 146 -0.78 22.36 -3.16
CA GLN A 146 -0.15 23.26 -4.15
C GLN A 146 -0.24 24.75 -3.79
N GLY A 147 -1.07 25.14 -2.82
CA GLY A 147 -1.28 26.54 -2.45
C GLY A 147 -0.14 27.14 -1.62
N GLU A 148 0.00 28.48 -1.64
CA GLU A 148 1.07 29.22 -0.96
C GLU A 148 0.86 29.45 0.56
N ALA A 149 0.14 28.57 1.26
CA ALA A 149 -0.13 28.75 2.70
C ALA A 149 1.02 28.23 3.59
N GLY A 150 1.19 28.83 4.78
CA GLY A 150 2.25 28.49 5.74
C GLY A 150 2.36 26.98 6.02
N GLN A 151 3.52 26.41 5.70
CA GLN A 151 3.71 24.96 5.49
C GLN A 151 3.52 24.09 6.76
N ARG A 152 3.90 24.56 7.95
CA ARG A 152 3.85 23.74 9.18
C ARG A 152 2.43 23.56 9.73
N GLN A 153 1.65 24.64 9.78
CA GLN A 153 0.24 24.58 10.19
C GLN A 153 -0.58 23.82 9.13
N LEU A 154 -0.26 24.01 7.85
CA LEU A 154 -0.87 23.27 6.75
C LEU A 154 -0.58 21.77 6.85
N LEU A 155 0.66 21.36 7.16
CA LEU A 155 1.04 19.95 7.31
C LEU A 155 0.19 19.25 8.39
N GLY A 156 0.15 19.79 9.61
CA GLY A 156 -0.64 19.20 10.70
C GLY A 156 -2.14 19.11 10.36
N GLN A 157 -2.68 20.13 9.69
CA GLN A 157 -4.07 20.09 9.23
C GLN A 157 -4.30 19.04 8.13
N LEU A 158 -3.43 18.93 7.13
CA LEU A 158 -3.59 17.96 6.03
C LEU A 158 -3.46 16.51 6.51
N MET A 159 -2.63 16.25 7.52
CA MET A 159 -2.55 14.93 8.14
C MET A 159 -3.86 14.57 8.86
N ARG A 160 -4.43 15.51 9.63
CA ARG A 160 -5.73 15.30 10.30
C ARG A 160 -6.88 15.15 9.32
N ASP A 161 -7.00 16.07 8.37
CA ASP A 161 -8.08 16.09 7.38
C ASP A 161 -7.99 14.84 6.46
N GLY A 162 -6.78 14.32 6.24
CA GLY A 162 -6.53 13.16 5.38
C GLY A 162 -6.58 11.80 6.06
N ASP A 163 -6.44 11.72 7.38
CA ASP A 163 -6.37 10.44 8.08
C ASP A 163 -7.58 9.53 7.81
N PRO A 164 -8.85 9.97 7.95
CA PRO A 164 -10.00 9.08 7.68
C PRO A 164 -10.01 8.51 6.26
N ALA A 165 -9.62 9.32 5.28
CA ALA A 165 -9.53 8.92 3.88
C ALA A 165 -8.40 7.91 3.68
N LEU A 166 -7.20 8.19 4.19
CA LEU A 166 -6.07 7.28 4.10
C LEU A 166 -6.37 5.94 4.78
N GLN A 167 -6.92 5.93 5.99
CA GLN A 167 -7.28 4.70 6.72
C GLN A 167 -8.27 3.85 5.91
N THR A 168 -9.25 4.49 5.27
CA THR A 168 -10.21 3.81 4.40
C THR A 168 -9.50 3.15 3.22
N LEU A 169 -8.63 3.88 2.52
CA LEU A 169 -7.90 3.34 1.36
C LEU A 169 -6.94 2.23 1.75
N VAL A 170 -6.17 2.39 2.83
CA VAL A 170 -5.25 1.33 3.32
C VAL A 170 -6.03 0.09 3.76
N SER A 171 -7.20 0.25 4.38
CA SER A 171 -8.10 -0.86 4.68
C SER A 171 -8.60 -1.55 3.40
N THR A 172 -8.97 -0.79 2.36
CA THR A 172 -9.32 -1.34 1.05
C THR A 172 -8.17 -2.13 0.42
N LEU A 173 -6.95 -1.58 0.41
CA LEU A 173 -5.75 -2.28 -0.07
C LEU A 173 -5.48 -3.57 0.73
N THR A 174 -5.66 -3.53 2.05
CA THR A 174 -5.54 -4.72 2.90
C THR A 174 -6.62 -5.77 2.58
N GLY A 175 -7.84 -5.34 2.29
CA GLY A 175 -8.92 -6.20 1.79
C GLY A 175 -8.55 -6.87 0.47
N LEU A 176 -8.02 -6.10 -0.47
CA LEU A 176 -7.55 -6.60 -1.77
C LEU A 176 -6.39 -7.59 -1.61
N LEU A 177 -5.43 -7.36 -0.71
CA LEU A 177 -4.37 -8.34 -0.45
C LEU A 177 -4.92 -9.68 0.02
N ARG A 178 -5.96 -9.70 0.86
CA ARG A 178 -6.61 -10.95 1.28
C ARG A 178 -7.33 -11.65 0.13
N LEU A 179 -7.96 -10.87 -0.76
CA LEU A 179 -8.56 -11.39 -1.98
C LEU A 179 -7.51 -12.01 -2.90
N TYR A 180 -6.37 -11.35 -3.08
CA TYR A 180 -5.26 -11.83 -3.91
C TYR A 180 -4.63 -13.09 -3.34
N ASP A 181 -4.43 -13.15 -2.02
CA ASP A 181 -3.88 -14.32 -1.32
C ASP A 181 -4.80 -15.54 -1.50
N LYS A 182 -6.12 -15.35 -1.30
CA LYS A 182 -7.10 -16.40 -1.52
C LYS A 182 -7.18 -16.85 -2.99
N ALA A 183 -7.07 -15.92 -3.93
CA ALA A 183 -7.00 -16.26 -5.35
C ALA A 183 -5.71 -17.04 -5.67
N GLY A 184 -4.60 -16.69 -5.01
CA GLY A 184 -3.33 -17.42 -5.09
C GLY A 184 -3.40 -18.83 -4.51
N ASP A 185 -4.12 -19.03 -3.40
CA ASP A 185 -4.40 -20.36 -2.85
C ASP A 185 -5.21 -21.21 -3.84
N ASN A 186 -6.25 -20.64 -4.45
CA ASN A 186 -7.01 -21.34 -5.49
C ASN A 186 -6.14 -21.69 -6.69
N GLU A 187 -5.27 -20.78 -7.14
CA GLU A 187 -4.31 -21.05 -8.22
C GLU A 187 -3.36 -22.18 -7.84
N ARG A 188 -2.81 -22.17 -6.63
CA ARG A 188 -1.94 -23.24 -6.11
C ARG A 188 -2.65 -24.58 -6.16
N ASP A 189 -3.87 -24.65 -5.65
CA ASP A 189 -4.60 -25.91 -5.51
C ASP A 189 -4.93 -26.52 -6.88
N ILE A 190 -5.26 -25.69 -7.88
CA ILE A 190 -5.43 -26.13 -9.28
C ILE A 190 -4.11 -26.67 -9.84
N VAL A 191 -3.04 -25.88 -9.76
CA VAL A 191 -1.75 -26.19 -10.39
C VAL A 191 -1.11 -27.43 -9.77
N LEU A 192 -1.03 -27.48 -8.44
CA LEU A 192 -0.42 -28.60 -7.74
C LEU A 192 -1.28 -29.86 -7.83
N GLY A 193 -2.61 -29.73 -7.80
CA GLY A 193 -3.53 -30.85 -7.95
C GLY A 193 -3.43 -31.51 -9.33
N LEU A 194 -3.32 -30.72 -10.40
CA LEU A 194 -3.11 -31.27 -11.73
C LEU A 194 -1.74 -31.95 -11.85
N LEU A 195 -0.67 -31.31 -11.38
CA LEU A 195 0.67 -31.91 -11.41
C LEU A 195 0.74 -33.21 -10.61
N GLU A 196 0.13 -33.28 -9.43
CA GLU A 196 0.07 -34.49 -8.62
C GLU A 196 -0.61 -35.64 -9.38
N THR A 197 -1.74 -35.33 -10.02
CA THR A 197 -2.51 -36.29 -10.81
C THR A 197 -1.70 -36.79 -12.02
N ASP A 198 -1.14 -35.87 -12.81
CA ASP A 198 -0.39 -36.21 -14.03
C ASP A 198 0.90 -36.98 -13.73
N ILE A 199 1.62 -36.62 -12.67
CA ILE A 199 2.82 -37.35 -12.22
C ILE A 199 2.47 -38.79 -11.86
N ALA A 200 1.34 -39.01 -11.18
CA ALA A 200 0.91 -40.36 -10.80
C ALA A 200 0.65 -41.25 -12.02
N PHE A 201 0.10 -40.70 -13.11
CA PHE A 201 -0.10 -41.42 -14.37
C PHE A 201 1.19 -41.60 -15.19
N ALA A 202 2.16 -40.68 -15.05
CA ALA A 202 3.42 -40.71 -15.78
C ALA A 202 4.51 -41.59 -15.12
N ASP A 203 4.29 -42.14 -13.92
CA ASP A 203 5.28 -42.96 -13.19
C ASP A 203 5.37 -44.40 -13.73
N THR A 204 5.64 -44.52 -15.04
CA THR A 204 5.89 -45.77 -15.76
C THR A 204 7.33 -45.82 -16.27
N PRO A 205 7.93 -47.01 -16.49
CA PRO A 205 9.32 -47.12 -16.93
C PRO A 205 9.65 -46.34 -18.21
N ALA A 206 8.70 -46.25 -19.15
CA ALA A 206 8.87 -45.52 -20.41
C ALA A 206 8.88 -44.00 -20.25
N GLN A 207 8.29 -43.47 -19.16
CA GLN A 207 8.08 -42.04 -18.94
C GLN A 207 8.85 -41.50 -17.72
N ARG A 208 9.78 -42.29 -17.16
CA ARG A 208 10.49 -41.96 -15.92
C ARG A 208 11.19 -40.59 -15.95
N LEU A 209 11.78 -40.19 -17.08
CA LEU A 209 12.41 -38.87 -17.23
C LEU A 209 11.39 -37.74 -17.19
N LEU A 210 10.21 -37.93 -17.78
CA LEU A 210 9.10 -36.98 -17.74
C LEU A 210 8.56 -36.85 -16.31
N ALA A 211 8.41 -37.96 -15.59
CA ALA A 211 7.98 -37.96 -14.19
C ALA A 211 8.99 -37.22 -13.28
N VAL A 212 10.31 -37.36 -13.51
CA VAL A 212 11.34 -36.64 -12.77
C VAL A 212 11.31 -35.13 -13.08
N LEU A 213 11.15 -34.76 -14.35
CA LEU A 213 11.02 -33.36 -14.75
C LEU A 213 9.77 -32.72 -14.12
N ALA A 214 8.64 -33.42 -14.17
CA ALA A 214 7.38 -32.97 -13.58
C ALA A 214 7.49 -32.81 -12.05
N LYS A 215 8.15 -33.74 -11.34
CA LYS A 215 8.45 -33.60 -9.90
C LYS A 215 9.32 -32.36 -9.61
N THR A 216 10.28 -32.05 -10.48
CA THR A 216 11.10 -30.83 -10.35
C THR A 216 10.26 -29.57 -10.53
N VAL A 217 9.37 -29.53 -11.51
CA VAL A 217 8.42 -28.43 -11.73
C VAL A 217 7.48 -28.29 -10.53
N GLN A 218 6.94 -29.39 -10.01
CA GLN A 218 6.06 -29.39 -8.84
C GLN A 218 6.77 -28.78 -7.62
N GLN A 219 8.01 -29.21 -7.33
CA GLN A 219 8.78 -28.65 -6.23
C GLN A 219 9.03 -27.14 -6.41
N SER A 220 9.41 -26.72 -7.63
CA SER A 220 9.58 -25.30 -7.94
C SER A 220 8.29 -24.50 -7.71
N LYS A 221 7.12 -25.07 -8.02
CA LYS A 221 5.83 -24.42 -7.79
C LYS A 221 5.47 -24.34 -6.31
N ILE A 222 5.74 -25.39 -5.53
CA ILE A 222 5.55 -25.37 -4.07
C ILE A 222 6.36 -24.23 -3.45
N ASP A 223 7.62 -24.09 -3.81
CA ASP A 223 8.50 -23.04 -3.29
C ASP A 223 8.04 -21.65 -3.74
N GLU A 224 7.61 -21.52 -5.00
CA GLU A 224 7.01 -20.28 -5.53
C GLU A 224 5.80 -19.85 -4.69
N TYR A 225 4.79 -20.71 -4.54
CA TYR A 225 3.56 -20.36 -3.80
C TYR A 225 3.84 -20.07 -2.32
N ARG A 226 4.75 -20.81 -1.69
CA ARG A 226 5.18 -20.53 -0.31
C ARG A 226 5.80 -19.15 -0.18
N LEU A 227 6.70 -18.77 -1.09
CA LEU A 227 7.34 -17.45 -1.08
C LEU A 227 6.30 -16.33 -1.24
N TYR A 228 5.31 -16.50 -2.10
CA TYR A 228 4.26 -15.50 -2.28
C TYR A 228 3.34 -15.37 -1.07
N GLY A 229 2.98 -16.46 -0.39
CA GLY A 229 2.23 -16.37 0.87
C GLY A 229 2.99 -15.58 1.95
N LEU A 230 4.32 -15.73 2.01
CA LEU A 230 5.16 -14.91 2.90
C LEU A 230 5.16 -13.43 2.49
N ARG A 231 5.21 -13.13 1.19
CA ARG A 231 5.13 -11.75 0.66
C ARG A 231 3.78 -11.11 0.97
N HIS A 232 2.67 -11.83 0.83
CA HIS A 232 1.34 -11.36 1.23
C HIS A 232 1.30 -10.99 2.71
N THR A 233 1.82 -11.87 3.58
CA THR A 233 1.89 -11.62 5.03
C THR A 233 2.73 -10.38 5.34
N LEU A 234 3.88 -10.21 4.68
CA LEU A 234 4.75 -9.05 4.86
C LEU A 234 4.06 -7.75 4.41
N ALA A 235 3.47 -7.74 3.21
CA ALA A 235 2.78 -6.56 2.67
C ALA A 235 1.59 -6.13 3.56
N GLN A 236 0.82 -7.09 4.10
CA GLN A 236 -0.26 -6.79 5.05
C GLN A 236 0.27 -6.12 6.33
N ARG A 237 1.39 -6.61 6.89
CA ARG A 237 2.01 -6.01 8.07
C ARG A 237 2.52 -4.61 7.79
N GLN A 238 3.11 -4.39 6.62
CA GLN A 238 3.62 -3.10 6.18
C GLN A 238 2.49 -2.07 5.99
N LEU A 239 1.38 -2.45 5.34
CA LEU A 239 0.20 -1.58 5.23
C LEU A 239 -0.40 -1.24 6.60
N ALA A 240 -0.48 -2.22 7.51
CA ALA A 240 -0.97 -1.98 8.86
C ALA A 240 -0.04 -1.03 9.66
N ALA A 241 1.28 -1.17 9.49
CA ALA A 241 2.26 -0.27 10.12
C ALA A 241 2.15 1.16 9.57
N LEU A 242 1.99 1.31 8.26
CA LEU A 242 1.78 2.59 7.59
C LEU A 242 0.50 3.28 8.11
N ALA A 243 -0.61 2.55 8.18
CA ALA A 243 -1.87 3.06 8.73
C ALA A 243 -1.72 3.53 10.18
N LEU A 244 -1.09 2.71 11.03
CA LEU A 244 -0.88 3.02 12.44
C LEU A 244 0.01 4.26 12.63
N GLU A 245 1.12 4.33 11.90
CA GLU A 245 2.07 5.44 12.02
C GLU A 245 1.44 6.75 11.52
N HIS A 246 0.70 6.71 10.42
CA HIS A 246 -0.04 7.88 9.96
C HIS A 246 -1.06 8.37 11.00
N ALA A 247 -1.89 7.47 11.54
CA ALA A 247 -2.89 7.82 12.56
C ALA A 247 -2.24 8.42 13.81
N ARG A 248 -1.10 7.84 14.24
CA ARG A 248 -0.30 8.36 15.35
C ARG A 248 0.14 9.79 15.08
N LEU A 249 0.73 10.07 13.91
CA LEU A 249 1.20 11.41 13.56
C LEU A 249 0.04 12.42 13.37
N ALA A 250 -1.09 11.98 12.84
CA ALA A 250 -2.29 12.81 12.71
C ALA A 250 -2.84 13.23 14.09
N SER A 251 -2.90 12.30 15.06
CA SER A 251 -3.36 12.57 16.43
C SER A 251 -2.40 13.48 17.22
N LEU A 252 -1.09 13.44 16.94
CA LEU A 252 -0.12 14.33 17.58
C LEU A 252 -0.32 15.80 17.19
N GLY A 253 -1.06 16.07 16.11
CA GLY A 253 -1.48 17.42 15.77
C GLY A 253 -2.61 17.98 16.66
N GLU A 254 -3.17 17.22 17.62
CA GLU A 254 -4.40 17.60 18.36
C GLU A 254 -4.22 18.45 19.63
N LEU A 255 -3.01 18.84 20.06
CA LEU A 255 -2.89 19.55 21.34
C LEU A 255 -3.20 21.06 21.22
N PRO A 256 -3.99 21.62 22.18
CA PRO A 256 -4.62 22.95 22.11
C PRO A 256 -3.67 24.13 22.16
#